data_AF-A0A0U5LB75-F1
#
_entry.id   AF-A0A0U5LB75-F1
#
_cell.length_a   1.000
_cell.length_b   1.000
_cell.length_c   1.000
_cell.angle_alpha   90.00
_cell.angle_beta   90.00
_cell.angle_gamma   90.00
#
_symmetry.space_group_name_H-M   'P 1'
#
loop_
_entity.id
_entity.type
_entity.pdbx_description
1 polymer ?
#
loop_
_entity_poly.entity_id
_entity_poly.type
_entity_poly.pdbx_seq_one_letter_code
_entity_poly.pdbx_strand_id
1 'polypeptide(L)' 'MAMTAAQEAAFKAASGNLEPGGMHLLCLGLLIGFLFFWAAWAIVDVWSGWSGDRVKSAAMGRAVVRTVLLLVVSIWMFCS' A
#
# COMPACT_ATOMS: atom_id res chain seq x y z
N MET A 1 24.41 -1.29 0.49
CA MET A 1 25.38 -1.80 -0.52
C MET A 1 24.69 -1.74 -1.87
N ALA A 2 25.32 -1.13 -2.88
CA ALA A 2 24.77 -1.10 -4.24
C ALA A 2 25.01 -2.45 -4.94
N MET A 3 24.12 -2.84 -5.85
CA MET A 3 24.34 -4.01 -6.72
C MET A 3 25.63 -3.82 -7.53
N THR A 4 26.40 -4.89 -7.70
CA THR A 4 27.52 -4.87 -8.64
C THR A 4 27.01 -4.93 -10.07
N ALA A 5 27.81 -4.43 -11.02
CA ALA A 5 27.43 -4.44 -12.44
C ALA A 5 27.11 -5.86 -12.97
N ALA A 6 27.80 -6.89 -12.46
CA ALA A 6 27.54 -8.28 -12.82
C ALA A 6 26.16 -8.76 -12.32
N GLN A 7 25.75 -8.34 -11.12
CA GLN A 7 24.43 -8.66 -10.58
C GLN A 7 23.32 -7.95 -11.36
N GLU A 8 23.54 -6.70 -11.77
CA GLU A 8 22.57 -5.95 -12.56
C GLU A 8 22.36 -6.54 -13.96
N ALA A 9 23.45 -6.92 -14.62
CA ALA A 9 23.39 -7.61 -15.91
C ALA A 9 22.67 -8.96 -15.82
N ALA A 10 22.97 -9.76 -14.80
CA ALA A 10 22.29 -11.04 -14.57
C ALA A 10 20.78 -10.84 -14.28
N PHE A 11 20.42 -9.82 -13.50
CA PHE A 11 19.01 -9.49 -13.24
C PHE A 11 18.29 -9.08 -14.52
N LYS A 12 18.85 -8.14 -15.30
CA LYS A 12 18.26 -7.69 -16.58
C LYS A 12 18.07 -8.84 -17.56
N ALA A 13 19.03 -9.75 -17.67
CA ALA A 13 18.93 -10.93 -18.53
C ALA A 13 17.79 -11.88 -18.11
N ALA A 14 17.60 -12.07 -16.80
CA ALA A 14 16.56 -12.95 -16.25
C ALA A 14 15.16 -12.30 -16.23
N SER A 15 15.08 -10.98 -16.05
CA SER A 15 13.83 -10.23 -15.88
C SER A 15 13.17 -9.82 -17.20
N GLY A 16 13.74 -10.19 -18.36
CA GLY A 16 13.25 -9.75 -19.66
C GLY A 16 13.58 -8.28 -19.96
N ASN A 17 14.79 -7.86 -19.60
CA ASN A 17 15.32 -6.50 -19.80
C ASN A 17 14.67 -5.43 -18.89
N LEU A 18 14.07 -5.84 -17.76
CA LEU A 18 13.52 -4.92 -16.78
C LEU A 18 14.66 -4.31 -15.93
N GLU A 19 14.67 -2.99 -15.80
CA GLU A 19 15.59 -2.33 -14.87
C GLU A 19 15.25 -2.67 -13.41
N PRO A 20 16.25 -2.85 -12.52
CA PRO A 20 16.01 -3.13 -11.11
C PRO A 20 15.09 -2.10 -10.43
N GLY A 21 15.18 -0.83 -10.83
CA GLY A 21 14.30 0.24 -10.34
C GLY A 21 12.83 0.05 -10.74
N GLY A 22 12.56 -0.54 -11.91
CA GLY A 22 11.20 -0.84 -12.36
C GLY A 22 10.51 -1.88 -11.50
N MET A 23 11.24 -2.90 -11.03
CA MET A 23 10.72 -3.91 -10.11
C MET A 23 10.31 -3.29 -8.77
N HIS A 24 11.13 -2.38 -8.23
CA HIS A 24 10.84 -1.65 -7.01
C HIS A 24 9.56 -0.82 -7.15
N LEU A 25 9.42 -0.05 -8.23
CA LEU A 25 8.22 0.74 -8.52
C LEU A 25 6.97 -0.12 -8.67
N LEU A 26 7.07 -1.29 -9.30
CA LEU A 26 5.96 -2.22 -9.43
C LEU A 26 5.49 -2.73 -8.06
N CYS A 27 6.43 -3.16 -7.21
CA CYS A 27 6.12 -3.61 -5.85
C CYS A 27 5.49 -2.49 -5.01
N LEU A 28 6.01 -1.26 -5.11
CA LEU A 28 5.43 -0.10 -4.44
C LEU A 28 4.02 0.21 -4.95
N GLY A 29 3.81 0.21 -6.26
CA GLY A 29 2.51 0.44 -6.87
C GLY A 29 1.48 -0.58 -6.43
N LEU A 30 1.85 -1.86 -6.37
CA LEU A 30 0.99 -2.94 -5.87
C LEU A 30 0.66 -2.76 -4.38
N LEU A 31 1.65 -2.42 -3.55
CA LEU A 31 1.45 -2.19 -2.12
C LEU A 31 0.47 -1.03 -1.89
N ILE A 32 0.72 0.12 -2.50
CA ILE A 32 -0.10 1.32 -2.32
C ILE A 32 -1.49 1.11 -2.93
N GLY A 33 -1.58 0.53 -4.12
CA GLY A 33 -2.85 0.20 -4.77
C GLY A 33 -3.71 -0.73 -3.91
N PHE A 34 -3.11 -1.78 -3.33
CA PHE A 34 -3.79 -2.68 -2.41
C PHE A 34 -4.25 -1.95 -1.13
N LEU A 35 -3.44 -1.06 -0.56
CA LEU A 35 -3.82 -0.27 0.61
C LEU A 35 -5.01 0.64 0.35
N PHE A 36 -5.07 1.29 -0.81
CA PHE A 36 -6.24 2.10 -1.20
C PHE A 36 -7.48 1.25 -1.43
N PHE A 37 -7.33 0.10 -2.08
CA PHE A 37 -8.43 -0.86 -2.27
C PHE A 37 -8.98 -1.34 -0.92
N TRP A 38 -8.09 -1.72 0.00
CA TRP A 38 -8.45 -2.12 1.35
C TRP A 38 -9.10 -0.98 2.13
N ALA A 39 -8.59 0.25 2.03
CA ALA A 39 -9.17 1.41 2.71
C ALA A 39 -10.58 1.71 2.21
N ALA A 40 -10.81 1.65 0.90
CA ALA A 40 -12.15 1.81 0.32
C ALA A 40 -13.11 0.74 0.85
N TRP A 41 -12.68 -0.53 0.87
CA TRP A 41 -13.46 -1.63 1.43
C TRP A 41 -13.76 -1.44 2.93
N ALA A 42 -12.77 -1.04 3.73
CA ALA A 42 -12.95 -0.79 5.16
C ALA A 42 -13.93 0.37 5.44
N ILE A 43 -13.94 1.41 4.60
CA ILE A 43 -14.90 2.51 4.72
C ILE A 43 -16.32 2.01 4.45
N VAL A 44 -16.52 1.20 3.40
CA VAL A 44 -17.83 0.61 3.08
C VAL A 44 -18.32 -0.30 4.21
N ASP A 45 -17.42 -1.12 4.78
CA ASP A 45 -17.75 -2.00 5.90
C ASP A 45 -18.20 -1.20 7.13
N VAL A 46 -17.45 -0.17 7.52
CA VAL A 46 -17.79 0.71 8.64
C VAL A 46 -19.09 1.47 8.39
N TRP A 47 -19.32 1.96 7.17
CA TRP A 47 -20.57 2.62 6.78
C TRP A 47 -21.77 1.68 6.90
N SER A 48 -21.63 0.45 6.41
CA SER A 48 -22.67 -0.57 6.51
C SER A 48 -23.00 -0.92 7.97
N GLY A 49 -21.98 -1.05 8.82
CA GLY A 49 -22.14 -1.31 10.26
C GLY A 49 -22.77 -0.14 11.03
N TRP A 50 -22.47 1.10 10.64
CA TRP A 50 -23.10 2.29 11.22
C TRP A 50 -24.57 2.43 10.79
N SER A 51 -24.88 2.23 9.51
CA SER A 51 -26.25 2.32 8.98
C SER A 51 -27.21 1.29 9.59
N GLY A 52 -26.69 0.14 10.05
CA GLY A 52 -27.44 -0.89 10.77
C GLY A 52 -27.54 -0.69 12.28
N ASP A 53 -27.12 0.47 12.82
CA ASP A 53 -27.09 0.81 14.26
C ASP A 53 -26.25 -0.16 15.12
N ARG A 54 -25.35 -0.93 14.47
CA ARG A 54 -24.49 -1.93 15.13
C ARG A 54 -23.21 -1.33 15.72
N VAL A 55 -22.85 -0.11 15.32
CA VAL A 55 -21.56 0.51 15.64
C VAL A 55 -21.76 1.92 16.21
N LYS A 56 -21.33 2.13 17.46
CA LYS A 56 -21.29 3.46 18.09
C LYS A 56 -20.39 4.41 17.30
N SER A 57 -20.80 5.66 17.08
CA SER A 57 -20.07 6.68 16.30
C SER A 57 -18.60 6.86 16.69
N ALA A 58 -18.24 6.62 17.96
CA ALA A 58 -16.86 6.66 18.43
C ALA A 58 -15.96 5.55 17.86
N ALA A 59 -16.50 4.39 17.53
CA ALA A 59 -15.75 3.29 16.91
C ALA A 59 -15.47 3.59 15.42
N MET A 60 -16.40 4.24 14.73
CA MET A 60 -16.21 4.73 13.35
C MET A 60 -15.07 5.75 13.28
N GLY A 61 -15.06 6.75 14.17
CA GLY A 61 -13.99 7.76 14.20
C GLY A 61 -12.59 7.16 14.38
N ARG A 62 -12.45 6.16 15.26
CA ARG A 62 -11.19 5.43 15.45
C ARG A 62 -10.77 4.63 14.21
N ALA A 63 -11.73 4.00 13.52
CA ALA A 63 -11.44 3.26 12.30
C ALA A 63 -10.91 4.20 11.19
N VAL A 64 -11.58 5.34 10.97
CA VAL A 64 -11.14 6.33 9.97
C VAL A 64 -9.75 6.86 10.29
N VAL A 65 -9.51 7.30 11.54
CA VAL A 65 -8.19 7.81 11.95
C VAL A 65 -7.10 6.76 11.75
N ARG A 66 -7.36 5.50 12.12
CA ARG A 66 -6.40 4.41 11.95
C ARG A 66 -6.07 4.15 10.48
N THR A 67 -7.07 4.17 9.60
CA THR A 67 -6.88 4.00 8.15
C THR A 67 -6.09 5.15 7.56
N VAL A 68 -6.41 6.41 7.92
CA VAL A 68 -5.67 7.59 7.43
C VAL A 68 -4.21 7.55 7.90
N LEU A 69 -3.96 7.26 9.18
CA LEU A 69 -2.60 7.13 9.70
C LEU A 69 -1.81 6.04 8.97
N LEU A 70 -2.42 4.89 8.70
CA LEU A 70 -1.78 3.80 7.99
C LEU A 70 -1.38 4.20 6.57
N LEU A 71 -2.25 4.92 5.85
CA LEU A 71 -1.95 5.43 4.51
C LEU A 71 -0.81 6.46 4.54
N VAL A 72 -0.88 7.45 5.44
CA VAL A 72 0.15 8.50 5.55
C VAL A 72 1.51 7.91 5.89
N VAL A 73 1.58 7.01 6.87
CA VAL A 73 2.84 6.37 7.27
C VAL A 73 3.39 5.50 6.16
N SER A 74 2.54 4.76 5.43
CA SER A 74 2.98 3.93 4.31
C SER A 74 3.54 4.77 3.16
N ILE A 75 2.85 5.86 2.79
CA ILE A 75 3.33 6.78 1.75
C ILE A 75 4.64 7.43 2.17
N TRP A 76 4.73 7.90 3.42
CA TRP A 76 5.98 8.47 3.93
C TRP A 76 7.11 7.45 3.90
N MET A 77 6.91 6.24 4.42
CA MET A 77 7.99 5.26 4.55
C MET A 77 8.48 4.71 3.21
N PHE A 78 7.62 4.64 2.20
CA PHE A 78 7.91 3.93 0.96
C PHE A 78 7.99 4.83 -0.29
N CYS A 79 7.52 6.08 -0.21
CA CYS A 79 7.55 7.03 -1.33
C CYS A 79 8.37 8.29 -1.04
N SER A 80 9.00 8.43 0.14
CA SER A 80 10.00 9.48 0.44
C SER A 80 11.41 8.99 0.16
#